data_AF-A0A1U8KVW1-F1
#
_entry.id   AF-A0A1U8KVW1-F1
#
_cell.length_a   1.000
_cell.length_b   1.000
_cell.length_c   1.000
_cell.angle_alpha   90.00
_cell.angle_beta   90.00
_cell.angle_gamma   90.00
#
_symmetry.space_group_name_H-M   'P 1'
#
loop_
_entity.id
_entity.type
_entity.pdbx_description
1 polymer ?
#
loop_
_entity_poly.entity_id
_entity_poly.type
_entity_poly.pdbx_seq_one_letter_code
_entity_poly.pdbx_strand_id
1 'polypeptide(L)'
;MEELKNYGHQHPLLMLNEEQLLGNGNGVVDCSRCGEKVSAPCFSCVECCGFYLHKKCAEAPLELNHPFHRHHPLLLLQNPPYTPYTRCVCDFCNEACEKFIYHCSCGLDFHIKCALFTFNIAERNLKELEHVALEDPSFSSKNDGGNLGKCFVCWEPLAMYTYFFLDCGFKLHKRCAELPLKMDHLCHRKHPLVLQFNSERRACKICQVTQGRGYLYGCSPCELAIHIDCLSPLPVIESLLAVQETNLQGQINQLKTELNEKVNNLVAEVRSRDLQIRQMEDHLQQLSKEHMQLTKNLEDELKLKIKDLEKEVDKQRNMILDVSEEKREVIRQLTFSLDHYRSGYKELQTFLKHKRQAVIAL
;
A
#
# COMPACT_ATOMS: atom_id res chain seq x y z
N MET A 1 41.51 -25.45 -29.67
CA MET A 1 41.49 -24.28 -28.77
C MET A 1 41.67 -23.08 -29.68
N GLU A 2 40.60 -22.34 -29.99
CA GLU A 2 40.63 -21.26 -30.98
C GLU A 2 41.35 -20.03 -30.39
N GLU A 3 42.48 -19.66 -30.98
CA GLU A 3 43.20 -18.43 -30.66
C GLU A 3 42.44 -17.24 -31.24
N LEU A 4 41.69 -16.51 -30.40
CA LEU A 4 41.08 -15.24 -30.80
C LEU A 4 42.19 -14.20 -31.01
N LYS A 5 42.55 -13.91 -32.26
CA LYS A 5 43.35 -12.71 -32.59
C LYS A 5 42.52 -11.47 -32.24
N ASN A 6 42.87 -10.81 -31.15
CA ASN A 6 42.08 -9.70 -30.64
C ASN A 6 42.48 -8.37 -31.31
N TYR A 7 41.51 -7.62 -31.84
CA TYR A 7 41.80 -6.31 -32.44
C TYR A 7 42.42 -5.35 -31.41
N GLY A 8 43.63 -4.85 -31.74
CA GLY A 8 44.43 -3.99 -30.87
C GLY A 8 45.34 -4.73 -29.87
N HIS A 9 45.42 -6.07 -29.90
CA HIS A 9 46.34 -6.84 -29.06
C HIS A 9 46.88 -8.10 -29.75
N GLN A 10 48.18 -8.38 -29.64
CA GLN A 10 48.84 -9.43 -30.42
C GLN A 10 48.86 -10.81 -29.75
N HIS A 11 48.82 -10.87 -28.42
CA HIS A 11 48.87 -12.12 -27.69
C HIS A 11 47.49 -12.78 -27.59
N PRO A 12 47.42 -14.12 -27.53
CA PRO A 12 46.17 -14.84 -27.27
C PRO A 12 45.55 -14.44 -25.93
N LEU A 13 44.22 -14.52 -25.85
CA LEU A 13 43.45 -14.29 -24.63
C LEU A 13 42.86 -15.60 -24.11
N LEU A 14 42.88 -15.78 -22.79
CA LEU A 14 42.20 -16.87 -22.09
C LEU A 14 41.09 -16.32 -21.22
N MET A 15 40.02 -17.11 -21.04
CA MET A 15 38.93 -16.76 -20.13
C MET A 15 39.32 -17.12 -18.69
N LEU A 16 39.14 -16.15 -17.78
CA LEU A 16 39.34 -16.30 -16.35
C LEU A 16 38.00 -16.31 -15.62
N ASN A 17 37.89 -17.22 -14.65
CA ASN A 17 36.79 -17.28 -13.70
C ASN A 17 37.15 -16.56 -12.38
N GLU A 18 36.17 -16.42 -11.48
CA GLU A 18 36.33 -15.70 -10.20
C GLU A 18 37.54 -16.17 -9.37
N GLU A 19 37.72 -17.50 -9.22
CA GLU A 19 38.82 -18.10 -8.46
C GLU A 19 40.20 -17.73 -9.03
N GLN A 20 40.31 -17.70 -10.35
CA GLN A 20 41.56 -17.40 -11.07
C GLN A 20 41.89 -15.90 -11.04
N LEU A 21 40.86 -15.05 -11.05
CA LEU A 21 41.02 -13.60 -10.94
C LEU A 21 41.49 -13.19 -9.53
N LEU A 22 40.94 -13.81 -8.48
CA LEU A 22 41.34 -13.58 -7.09
C LEU A 22 42.76 -14.08 -6.77
N GLY A 23 43.20 -15.17 -7.43
CA GLY A 23 44.54 -15.75 -7.28
C GLY A 23 45.69 -14.88 -7.80
N ASN A 24 45.42 -13.93 -8.70
CA ASN A 24 46.43 -13.05 -9.31
C ASN A 24 46.71 -11.76 -8.50
N GLY A 25 46.22 -11.70 -7.26
CA GLY A 25 46.40 -10.57 -6.35
C GLY A 25 45.19 -9.63 -6.32
N ASN A 26 44.99 -8.95 -5.19
CA ASN A 26 43.86 -8.05 -4.87
C ASN A 26 43.76 -6.78 -5.74
N GLY A 27 44.39 -6.77 -6.92
CA GLY A 27 44.37 -5.63 -7.84
C GLY A 27 43.06 -5.58 -8.59
N VAL A 28 42.27 -4.55 -8.33
CA VAL A 28 41.22 -4.13 -9.24
C VAL A 28 41.87 -3.85 -10.60
N VAL A 29 41.60 -4.71 -11.58
CA VAL A 29 42.10 -4.59 -12.95
C VAL A 29 41.07 -3.89 -13.83
N ASP A 30 41.53 -3.01 -14.71
CA ASP A 30 40.68 -2.27 -15.63
C ASP A 30 40.65 -2.93 -17.02
N CYS A 31 39.49 -2.90 -17.65
CA CYS A 31 39.31 -3.37 -19.01
C CYS A 31 40.08 -2.47 -19.98
N SER A 32 40.97 -3.05 -20.77
CA SER A 32 41.79 -2.31 -21.73
C SER A 32 40.99 -1.65 -22.86
N ARG A 33 39.72 -2.04 -23.06
CA ARG A 33 38.82 -1.47 -24.07
C ARG A 33 37.90 -0.38 -23.55
N CYS A 34 37.17 -0.61 -22.45
CA CYS A 34 36.23 0.38 -21.93
C CYS A 34 36.79 1.22 -20.78
N GLY A 35 37.93 0.83 -20.18
CA GLY A 35 38.55 1.52 -19.05
C GLY A 35 37.88 1.25 -17.69
N GLU A 36 36.84 0.41 -17.65
CA GLU A 36 36.12 0.12 -16.41
C GLU A 36 36.65 -1.15 -15.74
N LYS A 37 36.44 -1.24 -14.42
CA LYS A 37 36.84 -2.40 -13.60
C LYS A 37 36.26 -3.68 -14.18
N VAL A 38 37.10 -4.71 -14.35
CA VAL A 38 36.61 -6.02 -14.76
C VAL A 38 36.11 -6.83 -13.58
N SER A 39 34.95 -7.46 -13.78
CA SER A 39 34.49 -8.58 -12.97
C SER A 39 34.67 -9.87 -13.77
N ALA A 40 34.83 -10.99 -13.07
CA ALA A 40 34.79 -12.30 -13.71
C ALA A 40 33.34 -12.66 -14.13
N PRO A 41 33.16 -13.45 -15.20
CA PRO A 41 34.19 -13.97 -16.11
C PRO A 41 34.74 -12.89 -17.06
N CYS A 42 36.07 -12.87 -17.24
CA CYS A 42 36.76 -11.91 -18.10
C CYS A 42 37.83 -12.60 -18.96
N PHE A 43 38.35 -11.91 -19.98
CA PHE A 43 39.50 -12.38 -20.76
C PHE A 43 40.79 -11.73 -20.26
N SER A 44 41.87 -12.49 -20.16
CA SER A 44 43.21 -12.00 -19.88
C SER A 44 44.22 -12.48 -20.92
N CYS A 45 45.24 -11.66 -21.16
CA CYS A 45 46.38 -12.07 -21.97
C CYS A 45 47.21 -13.18 -21.29
N VAL A 46 47.60 -14.19 -22.07
CA VAL A 46 48.42 -15.31 -21.60
C VAL A 46 49.82 -14.88 -21.16
N GLU A 47 50.37 -13.87 -21.83
CA GLU A 47 51.69 -13.30 -21.51
C GLU A 47 51.66 -12.38 -20.27
N CYS A 48 50.54 -12.32 -19.55
CA CYS A 48 50.36 -11.53 -18.33
C CYS A 48 50.75 -10.05 -18.47
N CYS A 49 50.63 -9.47 -19.67
CA CYS A 49 51.06 -8.09 -19.95
C CYS A 49 50.07 -7.02 -19.46
N GLY A 50 49.21 -7.34 -18.51
CA GLY A 50 48.19 -6.42 -17.97
C GLY A 50 46.99 -6.16 -18.88
N PHE A 51 46.79 -6.96 -19.94
CA PHE A 51 45.68 -6.78 -20.87
C PHE A 51 44.48 -7.65 -20.45
N TYR A 52 43.42 -6.98 -19.98
CA TYR A 52 42.19 -7.60 -19.50
C TYR A 52 40.98 -7.04 -20.25
N LEU A 53 39.97 -7.86 -20.50
CA LEU A 53 38.73 -7.43 -21.16
C LEU A 53 37.51 -8.06 -20.49
N HIS A 54 36.44 -7.28 -20.34
CA HIS A 54 35.12 -7.89 -20.16
C HIS A 54 34.79 -8.79 -21.35
N LYS A 55 34.01 -9.85 -21.10
CA LYS A 55 33.50 -10.73 -22.16
C LYS A 55 32.84 -9.94 -23.30
N LYS A 56 31.89 -9.05 -22.96
CA LYS A 56 31.21 -8.16 -23.92
C LYS A 56 32.17 -7.23 -24.68
N CYS A 57 33.25 -6.79 -24.04
CA CYS A 57 34.26 -5.96 -24.69
C CYS A 57 35.10 -6.77 -25.68
N ALA A 58 35.44 -8.03 -25.38
CA ALA A 58 36.19 -8.90 -26.28
C ALA A 58 35.38 -9.32 -27.51
N GLU A 59 34.09 -9.63 -27.29
CA GLU A 59 33.14 -10.08 -28.33
C GLU A 59 32.53 -8.92 -29.14
N ALA A 60 32.85 -7.67 -28.81
CA ALA A 60 32.35 -6.50 -29.53
C ALA A 60 32.77 -6.53 -31.02
N PRO A 61 31.83 -6.40 -31.97
CA PRO A 61 32.14 -6.45 -33.39
C PRO A 61 33.00 -5.26 -33.84
N LEU A 62 33.81 -5.47 -34.89
CA LEU A 62 34.60 -4.37 -35.48
C LEU A 62 33.73 -3.37 -36.25
N GLU A 63 32.64 -3.87 -36.81
CA GLU A 63 31.65 -3.09 -37.55
C GLU A 63 30.26 -3.39 -36.96
N LEU A 64 29.59 -2.36 -36.46
CA LEU A 64 28.26 -2.45 -35.87
C LEU A 64 27.23 -1.75 -36.76
N ASN A 65 26.40 -2.54 -37.43
CA ASN A 65 25.30 -2.07 -38.26
C ASN A 65 24.07 -1.73 -37.41
N HIS A 66 24.03 -0.51 -36.87
CA HIS A 66 23.06 -0.12 -35.85
C HIS A 66 21.65 0.16 -36.43
N PRO A 67 20.54 -0.42 -35.90
CA PRO A 67 19.22 -0.24 -36.50
C PRO A 67 18.67 1.19 -36.44
N PHE A 68 19.15 2.01 -35.50
CA PHE A 68 18.89 3.47 -35.42
C PHE A 68 19.84 4.33 -36.25
N HIS A 69 20.77 3.72 -36.99
CA HIS A 69 21.73 4.39 -37.87
C HIS A 69 22.06 3.54 -39.10
N ARG A 70 21.03 3.19 -39.88
CA ARG A 70 21.09 2.13 -40.89
C ARG A 70 21.95 2.41 -42.11
N HIS A 71 22.27 3.67 -42.35
CA HIS A 71 22.98 4.09 -43.56
C HIS A 71 24.50 4.14 -43.39
N HIS A 72 24.99 4.12 -42.15
CA HIS A 72 26.42 4.14 -41.89
C HIS A 72 26.78 3.17 -40.76
N PRO A 73 27.77 2.28 -40.95
CA PRO A 73 28.24 1.43 -39.89
C PRO A 73 29.00 2.23 -38.82
N LEU A 74 28.91 1.77 -37.58
CA LEU A 74 29.77 2.21 -36.49
C LEU A 74 31.02 1.33 -36.46
N LEU A 75 32.21 1.93 -36.59
CA LEU A 75 33.48 1.23 -36.60
C LEU A 75 34.15 1.28 -35.23
N LEU A 76 34.62 0.14 -34.74
CA LEU A 76 35.38 0.06 -33.50
C LEU A 76 36.81 0.56 -33.72
N LEU A 77 37.15 1.69 -33.09
CA LEU A 77 38.47 2.30 -33.15
C LEU A 77 39.18 2.16 -31.80
N GLN A 78 40.49 1.97 -31.83
CA GLN A 78 41.32 1.90 -30.62
C GLN A 78 41.37 3.24 -29.88
N ASN A 79 41.36 4.34 -30.63
CA ASN A 79 41.33 5.70 -30.12
C ASN A 79 40.41 6.57 -30.98
N PRO A 80 39.83 7.64 -30.42
CA PRO A 80 39.07 8.61 -31.21
C PRO A 80 39.89 9.20 -32.37
N PRO A 81 39.28 9.43 -33.55
CA PRO A 81 39.98 9.93 -34.73
C PRO A 81 40.26 11.45 -34.68
N TYR A 82 40.10 12.07 -33.52
CA TYR A 82 40.19 13.52 -33.34
C TYR A 82 41.58 13.96 -32.88
N THR A 83 41.90 15.24 -33.08
CA THR A 83 43.15 15.81 -32.57
C THR A 83 43.15 15.80 -31.03
N PRO A 84 44.33 15.77 -30.37
CA PRO A 84 44.42 15.80 -28.90
C PRO A 84 43.73 17.00 -28.24
N TYR A 85 43.50 18.07 -29.00
CA TYR A 85 42.82 19.29 -28.55
C TYR A 85 41.29 19.22 -28.66
N THR A 86 40.76 18.22 -29.36
CA THR A 86 39.33 18.02 -29.58
C THR A 86 38.84 16.93 -28.63
N ARG A 87 37.99 17.30 -27.68
CA ARG A 87 37.42 16.34 -26.72
C ARG A 87 36.40 15.44 -27.43
N CYS A 88 36.68 14.14 -27.47
CA CYS A 88 35.70 13.13 -27.89
C CYS A 88 34.72 12.88 -26.74
N VAL A 89 33.42 12.95 -27.02
CA VAL A 89 32.34 12.75 -26.05
C VAL A 89 31.34 11.76 -26.60
N CYS A 90 30.87 10.86 -25.76
CA CYS A 90 29.88 9.86 -26.14
C CYS A 90 28.53 10.53 -26.43
N ASP A 91 27.96 10.33 -27.62
CA ASP A 91 26.66 10.88 -28.00
C ASP A 91 25.48 10.26 -27.25
N PHE A 92 25.71 9.17 -26.52
CA PHE A 92 24.74 8.59 -25.60
C PHE A 92 24.90 9.19 -24.20
N CYS A 93 25.98 8.87 -23.48
CA CYS A 93 26.10 9.23 -22.06
C CYS A 93 26.70 10.62 -21.79
N ASN A 94 27.17 11.34 -22.82
CA ASN A 94 27.82 12.65 -22.71
C ASN A 94 29.14 12.68 -21.91
N GLU A 95 29.63 11.52 -21.48
CA GLU A 95 30.94 11.39 -20.83
C GLU A 95 32.09 11.32 -21.86
N ALA A 96 33.30 11.62 -21.40
CA ALA A 96 34.49 11.60 -22.23
C ALA A 96 34.79 10.21 -22.79
N CYS A 97 35.23 10.17 -24.05
CA CYS A 97 35.69 8.95 -24.70
C CYS A 97 37.21 8.87 -24.63
N GLU A 98 37.74 7.99 -23.78
CA GLU A 98 39.19 7.93 -23.49
C GLU A 98 39.88 6.66 -24.02
N LYS A 99 39.09 5.65 -24.44
CA LYS A 99 39.57 4.33 -24.85
C LYS A 99 38.92 3.94 -26.19
N PHE A 100 38.73 2.64 -26.41
CA PHE A 100 38.11 2.15 -27.63
C PHE A 100 36.69 2.70 -27.75
N ILE A 101 36.35 3.17 -28.94
CA ILE A 101 35.03 3.74 -29.25
C ILE A 101 34.45 3.14 -30.51
N TYR A 102 33.13 3.18 -30.61
CA TYR A 102 32.46 3.10 -31.90
C TYR A 102 32.34 4.50 -32.49
N HIS A 103 32.89 4.68 -33.68
CA HIS A 103 32.87 5.94 -34.43
C HIS A 103 32.18 5.75 -35.78
N CYS A 104 31.40 6.74 -36.18
CA CYS A 104 30.88 6.85 -37.54
C CYS A 104 31.44 8.09 -38.22
N SER A 105 31.67 8.02 -39.53
CA SER A 105 32.08 9.16 -40.36
C SER A 105 31.11 10.35 -40.32
N CYS A 106 29.86 10.14 -39.90
CA CYS A 106 28.90 11.22 -39.67
C CYS A 106 29.11 11.99 -38.35
N GLY A 107 30.13 11.61 -37.55
CA GLY A 107 30.45 12.23 -36.27
C GLY A 107 29.65 11.70 -35.09
N LEU A 108 29.13 10.45 -35.19
CA LEU A 108 28.58 9.74 -34.03
C LEU A 108 29.69 8.99 -33.31
N ASP A 109 29.79 9.22 -32.00
CA ASP A 109 30.76 8.57 -31.13
C ASP A 109 30.07 7.89 -29.94
N PHE A 110 30.38 6.63 -29.70
CA PHE A 110 29.86 5.88 -28.56
C PHE A 110 30.96 5.12 -27.83
N HIS A 111 30.88 5.05 -26.50
CA HIS A 111 31.56 3.97 -25.79
C HIS A 111 31.03 2.62 -26.27
N ILE A 112 31.86 1.58 -26.22
CA ILE A 112 31.46 0.20 -26.57
C ILE A 112 30.15 -0.20 -25.88
N LYS A 113 30.08 -0.01 -24.56
CA LYS A 113 28.88 -0.37 -23.79
C LYS A 113 27.64 0.44 -24.18
N CYS A 114 27.81 1.72 -24.49
CA CYS A 114 26.71 2.59 -24.90
C CYS A 114 26.15 2.15 -26.25
N ALA A 115 27.02 1.83 -27.22
CA ALA A 115 26.63 1.34 -28.53
C ALA A 115 25.94 -0.03 -28.45
N LEU A 116 26.48 -0.96 -27.66
CA LEU A 116 25.88 -2.29 -27.49
C LEU A 116 24.55 -2.23 -26.74
N PHE A 117 24.41 -1.34 -25.76
CA PHE A 117 23.16 -1.13 -25.03
C PHE A 117 22.07 -0.57 -25.94
N THR A 118 22.36 0.49 -26.71
CA THR A 118 21.39 1.06 -27.65
C THR A 118 21.06 0.10 -28.79
N PHE A 119 22.02 -0.73 -29.20
CA PHE A 119 21.81 -1.79 -30.17
C PHE A 119 20.83 -2.85 -29.65
N ASN A 120 21.01 -3.32 -28.42
CA ASN A 120 20.11 -4.28 -27.79
C ASN A 120 18.68 -3.74 -27.64
N ILE A 121 18.53 -2.45 -27.32
CA ILE A 121 17.21 -1.78 -27.34
C ILE A 121 16.62 -1.83 -28.74
N ALA A 122 17.41 -1.48 -29.75
CA ALA A 122 16.94 -1.42 -31.13
C ALA A 122 16.53 -2.80 -31.69
N GLU A 123 17.20 -3.87 -31.26
CA GLU A 123 16.88 -5.26 -31.61
C GLU A 123 15.77 -5.87 -30.73
N ARG A 124 15.24 -5.13 -29.74
CA ARG A 124 14.29 -5.64 -28.73
C ARG A 124 14.81 -6.84 -27.94
N ASN A 125 16.12 -6.95 -27.79
CA ASN A 125 16.77 -7.98 -26.99
C ASN A 125 16.83 -7.56 -25.51
N LEU A 126 15.65 -7.33 -24.91
CA LEU A 126 15.53 -6.82 -23.54
C LEU A 126 16.11 -7.77 -22.47
N LYS A 127 16.26 -9.07 -22.78
CA LYS A 127 16.92 -10.05 -21.90
C LYS A 127 18.38 -9.68 -21.61
N GLU A 128 19.08 -9.10 -22.58
CA GLU A 128 20.45 -8.60 -22.40
C GLU A 128 20.52 -7.33 -21.54
N LEU A 129 19.38 -6.74 -21.21
CA LEU A 129 19.24 -5.56 -20.35
C LEU A 129 18.87 -5.92 -18.90
N GLU A 130 18.66 -7.21 -18.56
CA GLU A 130 18.30 -7.67 -17.21
C GLU A 130 19.37 -7.34 -16.16
N HIS A 131 20.63 -7.21 -16.59
CA HIS A 131 21.75 -6.81 -15.73
C HIS A 131 21.88 -5.28 -15.57
N VAL A 132 21.02 -4.49 -16.20
CA VAL A 132 21.01 -3.03 -16.09
C VAL A 132 20.05 -2.66 -14.96
N ALA A 133 20.51 -1.85 -14.01
CA ALA A 133 19.71 -1.46 -12.86
C ALA A 133 18.45 -0.71 -13.32
N LEU A 134 17.28 -1.27 -13.01
CA LEU A 134 16.00 -0.61 -13.15
C LEU A 134 15.68 0.07 -11.81
N GLU A 135 15.65 1.39 -11.80
CA GLU A 135 15.38 2.17 -10.60
C GLU A 135 13.93 2.69 -10.60
N ASP A 136 13.28 2.59 -9.45
CA ASP A 136 12.00 3.24 -9.17
C ASP A 136 12.28 4.50 -8.31
N PRO A 137 11.92 5.70 -8.81
CA PRO A 137 12.07 6.94 -8.05
C PRO A 137 11.45 6.88 -6.64
N SER A 138 10.39 6.09 -6.44
CA SER A 138 9.66 5.95 -5.17
C SER A 138 10.47 5.23 -4.07
N PHE A 139 11.54 4.50 -4.42
CA PHE A 139 12.35 3.71 -3.50
C PHE A 139 13.77 4.25 -3.31
N SER A 140 14.14 5.36 -3.96
CA SER A 140 15.48 5.94 -3.80
C SER A 140 15.66 6.48 -2.38
N SER A 141 16.41 5.76 -1.55
CA SER A 141 16.82 6.18 -0.19
C SER A 141 17.96 7.21 -0.20
N LYS A 142 18.38 7.68 -1.37
CA LYS A 142 19.41 8.72 -1.47
C LYS A 142 18.76 10.06 -1.14
N ASN A 143 18.99 10.49 0.10
CA ASN A 143 18.79 11.85 0.60
C ASN A 143 19.80 12.84 -0.02
N ASP A 144 20.06 12.76 -1.32
CA ASP A 144 20.49 13.95 -2.05
C ASP A 144 19.21 14.61 -2.56
N GLY A 145 18.94 15.85 -2.17
CA GLY A 145 17.88 16.67 -2.75
C GLY A 145 18.14 17.02 -4.22
N GLY A 146 18.54 16.02 -5.01
CA GLY A 146 19.32 16.11 -6.23
C GLY A 146 18.46 15.87 -7.45
N ASN A 147 18.61 16.77 -8.42
CA ASN A 147 18.10 16.63 -9.77
C ASN A 147 18.47 15.23 -10.33
N LEU A 148 17.50 14.31 -10.42
CA LEU A 148 17.69 12.96 -10.98
C LEU A 148 18.21 13.01 -12.44
N GLY A 149 18.24 14.17 -13.08
CA GLY A 149 18.64 14.33 -14.46
C GLY A 149 17.44 14.16 -15.39
N LYS A 150 17.74 14.18 -16.69
CA LYS A 150 16.75 14.08 -17.76
C LYS A 150 16.95 12.76 -18.51
N CYS A 151 15.85 12.16 -18.95
CA CYS A 151 15.89 11.04 -19.87
C CYS A 151 16.52 11.50 -21.19
N PHE A 152 17.48 10.76 -21.74
CA PHE A 152 18.12 11.15 -23.01
C PHE A 152 17.22 11.15 -24.23
N VAL A 153 16.21 10.28 -24.21
CA VAL A 153 15.35 10.08 -25.37
C VAL A 153 14.34 11.21 -25.49
N CYS A 154 13.72 11.62 -24.38
CA CYS A 154 12.67 12.66 -24.36
C CYS A 154 13.06 13.93 -23.61
N TRP A 155 14.24 14.01 -23.00
CA TRP A 155 14.71 15.16 -22.22
C TRP A 155 13.84 15.57 -21.01
N GLU A 156 12.87 14.74 -20.65
CA GLU A 156 12.00 14.93 -19.49
C GLU A 156 12.67 14.48 -18.18
N PRO A 157 12.31 15.08 -17.03
CA PRO A 157 12.80 14.64 -15.72
C PRO A 157 12.49 13.17 -15.42
N LEU A 158 13.41 12.53 -14.69
CA LEU A 158 13.29 11.10 -14.31
C LEU A 158 12.53 10.88 -13.01
N ALA A 159 12.26 11.93 -12.24
CA ALA A 159 11.71 11.88 -10.88
C ALA A 159 10.32 11.22 -10.75
N MET A 160 9.65 10.89 -11.85
CA MET A 160 8.27 10.38 -11.85
C MET A 160 8.09 9.05 -12.59
N TYR A 161 9.15 8.49 -13.18
CA TYR A 161 9.05 7.32 -14.05
C TYR A 161 10.15 6.32 -13.75
N THR A 162 9.87 5.03 -13.93
CA THR A 162 10.90 3.99 -13.90
C THR A 162 11.93 4.23 -15.02
N TYR A 163 13.20 4.05 -14.69
CA TYR A 163 14.29 4.26 -15.64
C TYR A 163 15.42 3.25 -15.49
N PHE A 164 16.09 2.98 -16.60
CA PHE A 164 17.35 2.25 -16.62
C PHE A 164 18.48 3.20 -16.25
N PHE A 165 19.36 2.76 -15.34
CA PHE A 165 20.61 3.41 -15.00
C PHE A 165 21.78 2.60 -15.54
N LEU A 166 22.66 3.23 -16.31
CA LEU A 166 23.93 2.64 -16.72
C LEU A 166 25.08 3.27 -15.95
N ASP A 167 26.08 2.46 -15.64
CA ASP A 167 27.28 2.88 -14.90
C ASP A 167 28.07 4.04 -15.55
N CYS A 168 27.82 4.36 -16.83
CA CYS A 168 28.32 5.59 -17.46
C CYS A 168 27.52 6.86 -17.09
N GLY A 169 26.68 6.82 -16.05
CA GLY A 169 25.90 7.96 -15.57
C GLY A 169 24.61 8.22 -16.35
N PHE A 170 24.26 7.36 -17.31
CA PHE A 170 23.13 7.57 -18.19
C PHE A 170 21.82 7.03 -17.65
N LYS A 171 20.73 7.74 -17.95
CA LYS A 171 19.39 7.44 -17.45
C LYS A 171 18.35 7.49 -18.57
N LEU A 172 17.57 6.42 -18.69
CA LEU A 172 16.59 6.22 -19.76
C LEU A 172 15.26 5.76 -19.19
N HIS A 173 14.16 6.47 -19.42
CA HIS A 173 12.84 5.96 -19.02
C HIS A 173 12.59 4.58 -19.65
N LYS A 174 11.98 3.66 -18.90
CA LYS A 174 11.58 2.36 -19.43
C LYS A 174 10.70 2.50 -20.68
N ARG A 175 9.70 3.41 -20.62
CA ARG A 175 8.84 3.75 -21.78
C ARG A 175 9.60 4.25 -23.01
N CYS A 176 10.75 4.90 -22.80
CA CYS A 176 11.57 5.44 -23.88
C CYS A 176 12.43 4.35 -24.54
N ALA A 177 12.83 3.31 -23.79
CA ALA A 177 13.45 2.11 -24.35
C ALA A 177 12.45 1.28 -25.16
N GLU A 178 11.16 1.34 -24.82
CA GLU A 178 10.09 0.55 -25.45
C GLU A 178 9.42 1.27 -26.65
N LEU A 179 9.98 2.39 -27.11
CA LEU A 179 9.42 3.14 -28.24
C LEU A 179 9.36 2.28 -29.52
N PRO A 180 8.30 2.45 -30.34
CA PRO A 180 8.21 1.80 -31.63
C PRO A 180 9.38 2.17 -32.55
N LEU A 181 10.02 1.17 -33.15
CA LEU A 181 11.09 1.42 -34.12
C LEU A 181 10.57 2.06 -35.41
N LYS A 182 9.30 1.79 -35.73
CA LYS A 182 8.58 2.34 -36.88
C LYS A 182 7.16 2.67 -36.48
N MET A 183 6.62 3.75 -37.02
CA MET A 183 5.23 4.13 -36.82
C MET A 183 4.66 4.84 -38.06
N ASP A 184 3.37 4.66 -38.29
CA ASP A 184 2.61 5.47 -39.22
C ASP A 184 2.06 6.69 -38.47
N HIS A 185 2.15 7.88 -39.08
CA HIS A 185 1.69 9.12 -38.44
C HIS A 185 0.87 9.96 -39.40
N LEU A 186 -0.17 10.63 -38.90
CA LEU A 186 -1.07 11.43 -39.74
C LEU A 186 -0.35 12.58 -40.46
N CYS A 187 0.73 13.12 -39.87
CA CYS A 187 1.55 14.16 -40.49
C CYS A 187 2.48 13.62 -41.60
N HIS A 188 2.67 12.30 -41.71
CA HIS A 188 3.51 11.69 -42.73
C HIS A 188 2.99 10.30 -43.13
N ARG A 189 1.98 10.27 -44.01
CA ARG A 189 1.29 9.03 -44.42
C ARG A 189 1.94 8.26 -45.56
N LYS A 190 2.85 8.89 -46.31
CA LYS A 190 3.46 8.26 -47.50
C LYS A 190 4.53 7.24 -47.13
N HIS A 191 5.24 7.47 -46.03
CA HIS A 191 6.27 6.58 -45.53
C HIS A 191 6.15 6.45 -44.02
N PRO A 192 6.43 5.27 -43.44
CA PRO A 192 6.51 5.12 -42.01
C PRO A 192 7.67 5.97 -41.46
N LEU A 193 7.44 6.62 -40.33
CA LEU A 193 8.49 7.26 -39.56
C LEU A 193 9.30 6.19 -38.84
N VAL A 194 10.62 6.32 -38.86
CA VAL A 194 11.56 5.38 -38.25
C VAL A 194 12.26 6.08 -37.09
N LEU A 195 12.31 5.42 -35.93
CA LEU A 195 13.07 5.88 -34.79
C LEU A 195 14.56 5.81 -35.13
N GLN A 196 15.29 6.90 -34.97
CA GLN A 196 16.71 6.99 -35.31
C GLN A 196 17.46 7.96 -34.42
N PHE A 197 18.79 7.84 -34.39
CA PHE A 197 19.65 8.82 -33.72
C PHE A 197 19.56 10.16 -34.45
N ASN A 198 19.53 11.25 -33.69
CA ASN A 198 19.64 12.61 -34.22
C ASN A 198 21.09 12.96 -34.66
N SER A 199 21.66 12.12 -35.53
CA SER A 199 23.03 12.26 -36.04
C SER A 199 23.18 13.45 -36.99
N GLU A 200 22.16 13.70 -37.80
CA GLU A 200 22.18 14.75 -38.82
C GLU A 200 21.73 16.13 -38.29
N ARG A 201 21.38 16.23 -36.99
CA ARG A 201 20.98 17.47 -36.30
C ARG A 201 19.96 18.31 -37.09
N ARG A 202 18.97 17.62 -37.68
CA ARG A 202 17.90 18.26 -38.45
C ARG A 202 16.94 18.99 -37.53
N ALA A 203 16.42 20.13 -37.97
CA ALA A 203 15.38 20.85 -37.25
C ALA A 203 14.08 20.03 -37.28
N CYS A 204 13.38 19.98 -36.14
CA CYS A 204 12.08 19.31 -36.06
C CYS A 204 11.04 20.02 -36.94
N LYS A 205 10.31 19.25 -37.75
CA LYS A 205 9.27 19.81 -38.65
C LYS A 205 8.11 20.48 -37.92
N ILE A 206 7.85 20.10 -36.67
CA ILE A 206 6.72 20.61 -35.89
C ILE A 206 7.14 21.87 -35.12
N CYS A 207 8.13 21.76 -34.22
CA CYS A 207 8.52 22.88 -33.37
C CYS A 207 9.63 23.77 -33.95
N GLN A 208 10.22 23.40 -35.09
CA GLN A 208 11.31 24.14 -35.77
C GLN A 208 12.59 24.32 -34.94
N VAL A 209 12.71 23.61 -33.81
CA VAL A 209 13.90 23.59 -32.98
C VAL A 209 14.80 22.43 -33.41
N THR A 210 16.11 22.68 -33.47
CA THR A 210 17.12 21.63 -33.57
C THR A 210 17.48 21.15 -32.17
N GLN A 211 17.09 19.92 -31.83
CA GLN A 211 17.65 19.27 -30.64
C GLN A 211 19.08 18.79 -30.93
N GLY A 212 19.93 18.82 -29.91
CA GLY A 212 21.34 18.43 -30.07
C GLY A 212 21.52 16.92 -30.20
N ARG A 213 21.07 16.16 -29.19
CA ARG A 213 21.22 14.70 -29.09
C ARG A 213 19.90 14.05 -28.68
N GLY A 214 19.84 12.73 -28.75
CA GLY A 214 18.65 11.95 -28.44
C GLY A 214 18.07 11.26 -29.66
N TYR A 215 16.85 10.78 -29.51
CA TYR A 215 16.12 10.07 -30.56
C TYR A 215 15.10 10.99 -31.21
N LEU A 216 14.84 10.72 -32.47
CA LEU A 216 13.77 11.34 -33.22
C LEU A 216 13.11 10.32 -34.13
N TYR A 217 11.92 10.65 -34.59
CA TYR A 217 11.27 9.95 -35.68
C TYR A 217 11.60 10.64 -36.98
N GLY A 218 12.25 9.91 -37.88
CA GLY A 218 12.72 10.42 -39.16
C GLY A 218 12.18 9.66 -40.35
N CYS A 219 12.23 10.30 -41.51
CA CYS A 219 12.01 9.66 -42.81
C CYS A 219 13.11 10.13 -43.75
N SER A 220 14.10 9.28 -44.02
CA SER A 220 15.21 9.60 -44.93
C SER A 220 14.73 9.98 -46.35
N PRO A 221 13.79 9.24 -46.99
CA PRO A 221 13.27 9.61 -48.31
C PRO A 221 12.61 10.99 -48.40
N CYS A 222 12.09 11.51 -47.28
CA CYS A 222 11.42 12.81 -47.22
C CYS A 222 12.20 13.85 -46.44
N GLU A 223 13.42 13.52 -46.02
CA GLU A 223 14.29 14.42 -45.26
C GLU A 223 13.61 15.01 -44.01
N LEU A 224 12.71 14.22 -43.42
CA LEU A 224 11.84 14.63 -42.33
C LEU A 224 12.43 14.20 -40.99
N ALA A 225 12.38 15.10 -40.00
CA ALA A 225 12.73 14.83 -38.62
C ALA A 225 11.66 15.40 -37.69
N ILE A 226 11.21 14.63 -36.71
CA ILE A 226 10.22 15.05 -35.72
C ILE A 226 10.68 14.56 -34.34
N HIS A 227 10.75 15.46 -33.36
CA HIS A 227 11.03 15.09 -31.98
C HIS A 227 9.96 14.15 -31.45
N ILE A 228 10.35 13.24 -30.55
CA ILE A 228 9.43 12.27 -29.94
C ILE A 228 8.26 12.99 -29.25
N ASP A 229 8.54 14.06 -28.48
CA ASP A 229 7.50 14.78 -27.74
C ASP A 229 6.56 15.57 -28.64
N CYS A 230 7.04 15.97 -29.83
CA CYS A 230 6.24 16.69 -30.82
C CYS A 230 5.20 15.79 -31.52
N LEU A 231 5.31 14.46 -31.39
CA LEU A 231 4.34 13.50 -31.92
C LEU A 231 3.20 13.18 -30.93
N SER A 232 3.04 13.98 -29.87
CA SER A 232 2.05 13.70 -28.83
C SER A 232 0.60 14.00 -29.26
N PRO A 233 -0.35 13.12 -28.88
CA PRO A 233 -0.12 11.81 -28.27
C PRO A 233 0.20 10.79 -29.37
N LEU A 234 1.34 10.09 -29.25
CA LEU A 234 1.66 8.98 -30.14
C LEU A 234 0.49 7.96 -30.08
N PRO A 235 0.06 7.35 -31.20
CA PRO A 235 -0.92 6.26 -31.21
C PRO A 235 -0.54 5.08 -30.30
N VAL A 236 0.75 4.96 -29.95
CA VAL A 236 1.25 3.96 -29.01
C VAL A 236 0.95 4.31 -27.56
N ILE A 237 0.89 5.59 -27.22
CA ILE A 237 0.39 6.05 -25.91
C ILE A 237 -1.10 5.71 -25.83
N GLU A 238 -1.92 5.93 -26.87
CA GLU A 238 -3.32 5.47 -26.85
C GLU A 238 -3.43 3.96 -26.69
N SER A 239 -2.60 3.16 -27.37
CA SER A 239 -2.65 1.70 -27.22
C SER A 239 -2.19 1.19 -25.84
N LEU A 240 -1.15 1.81 -25.25
CA LEU A 240 -0.66 1.46 -23.91
C LEU A 240 -1.61 1.98 -22.83
N LEU A 241 -2.19 3.17 -23.00
CA LEU A 241 -3.26 3.69 -22.15
C LEU A 241 -4.49 2.79 -22.23
N ALA A 242 -4.89 2.32 -23.42
CA ALA A 242 -6.02 1.39 -23.57
C ALA A 242 -5.74 0.02 -22.91
N VAL A 243 -4.52 -0.51 -23.02
CA VAL A 243 -4.13 -1.75 -22.32
C VAL A 243 -4.08 -1.53 -20.79
N GLN A 244 -3.63 -0.36 -20.35
CA GLN A 244 -3.59 -0.02 -18.93
C GLN A 244 -4.99 0.27 -18.36
N GLU A 245 -5.86 0.91 -19.12
CA GLU A 245 -7.28 1.10 -18.81
C GLU A 245 -8.01 -0.23 -18.72
N THR A 246 -7.78 -1.15 -19.65
CA THR A 246 -8.41 -2.49 -19.61
C THR A 246 -7.89 -3.33 -18.43
N ASN A 247 -6.59 -3.24 -18.10
CA ASN A 247 -6.03 -3.88 -16.90
C ASN A 247 -6.63 -3.29 -15.61
N LEU A 248 -6.66 -1.97 -15.49
CA LEU A 248 -7.27 -1.28 -14.34
C LEU A 248 -8.76 -1.59 -14.23
N GLN A 249 -9.49 -1.62 -15.34
CA GLN A 249 -10.90 -1.99 -15.37
C GLN A 249 -11.11 -3.45 -14.93
N GLY A 250 -10.19 -4.35 -15.30
CA GLY A 250 -10.16 -5.73 -14.82
C GLY A 250 -9.99 -5.83 -13.31
N GLN A 251 -9.01 -5.09 -12.75
CA GLN A 251 -8.78 -5.04 -11.30
C GLN A 251 -9.97 -4.43 -10.55
N ILE A 252 -10.56 -3.36 -11.07
CA ILE A 252 -11.77 -2.73 -10.51
C ILE A 252 -12.93 -3.73 -10.51
N ASN A 253 -13.14 -4.45 -11.60
CA ASN A 253 -14.22 -5.44 -11.70
C ASN A 253 -14.00 -6.59 -10.71
N GLN A 254 -12.77 -7.08 -10.55
CA GLN A 254 -12.44 -8.11 -9.57
C GLN A 254 -12.69 -7.63 -8.13
N LEU A 255 -12.19 -6.45 -7.77
CA LEU A 255 -12.43 -5.86 -6.45
C LEU A 255 -13.92 -5.62 -6.19
N LYS A 256 -14.67 -5.22 -7.22
CA LYS A 256 -16.12 -5.03 -7.13
C LYS A 256 -16.85 -6.36 -6.90
N THR A 257 -16.42 -7.45 -7.54
CA THR A 257 -16.99 -8.78 -7.30
C THR A 257 -16.71 -9.27 -5.88
N GLU A 258 -15.47 -9.14 -5.40
CA GLU A 258 -15.09 -9.52 -4.03
C GLU A 258 -15.84 -8.69 -2.98
N LEU A 259 -16.00 -7.39 -3.22
CA LEU A 259 -16.76 -6.52 -2.32
C LEU A 259 -18.24 -6.88 -2.30
N ASN A 260 -18.85 -7.18 -3.46
CA ASN A 260 -20.24 -7.61 -3.53
C ASN A 260 -20.48 -8.92 -2.77
N GLU A 261 -19.56 -9.88 -2.87
CA GLU A 261 -19.67 -11.13 -2.12
C GLU A 261 -19.57 -10.90 -0.61
N LYS A 262 -18.64 -10.06 -0.16
CA LYS A 262 -18.55 -9.65 1.26
C LYS A 262 -19.82 -8.95 1.75
N VAL A 263 -20.38 -8.05 0.95
CA VAL A 263 -21.64 -7.36 1.28
C VAL A 263 -22.79 -8.36 1.39
N ASN A 264 -22.91 -9.30 0.46
CA ASN A 264 -23.96 -10.32 0.51
C ASN A 264 -23.87 -11.20 1.75
N ASN A 265 -22.64 -11.61 2.13
CA ASN A 265 -22.41 -12.39 3.34
C ASN A 265 -22.80 -11.59 4.60
N LEU A 266 -22.37 -10.33 4.71
CA LEU A 266 -22.74 -9.46 5.83
C LEU A 266 -24.26 -9.23 5.90
N VAL A 267 -24.94 -9.05 4.76
CA VAL A 267 -26.39 -8.91 4.70
C VAL A 267 -27.09 -10.18 5.21
N ALA A 268 -26.58 -11.37 4.87
CA ALA A 268 -27.12 -12.62 5.37
C ALA A 268 -26.93 -12.77 6.90
N GLU A 269 -25.75 -12.39 7.41
CA GLU A 269 -25.48 -12.39 8.85
C GLU A 269 -26.39 -11.43 9.62
N VAL A 270 -26.57 -10.20 9.13
CA VAL A 270 -27.47 -9.21 9.75
C VAL A 270 -28.89 -9.74 9.81
N ARG A 271 -29.40 -10.31 8.70
CA ARG A 271 -30.74 -10.92 8.67
C ARG A 271 -30.89 -12.06 9.68
N SER A 272 -29.85 -12.88 9.85
CA SER A 272 -29.84 -13.95 10.84
C SER A 272 -29.88 -13.40 12.26
N ARG A 273 -29.12 -12.33 12.56
CA ARG A 273 -29.13 -11.68 13.87
C ARG A 273 -30.46 -11.00 14.15
N ASP A 274 -31.08 -10.34 13.17
CA ASP A 274 -32.41 -9.75 13.32
C ASP A 274 -33.47 -10.80 13.67
N LEU A 275 -33.37 -12.00 13.10
CA LEU A 275 -34.26 -13.11 13.46
C LEU A 275 -34.06 -13.55 14.91
N GLN A 276 -32.82 -13.64 15.37
CA GLN A 276 -32.51 -13.97 16.77
C GLN A 276 -33.01 -12.89 17.73
N ILE A 277 -32.86 -11.61 17.38
CA ILE A 277 -33.37 -10.49 18.19
C ILE A 277 -34.88 -10.60 18.33
N ARG A 278 -35.62 -10.83 17.23
CA ARG A 278 -37.08 -11.01 17.29
C ARG A 278 -37.49 -12.19 18.18
N GLN A 279 -36.78 -13.32 18.08
CA GLN A 279 -37.03 -14.47 18.96
C GLN A 279 -36.79 -14.14 20.44
N MET A 280 -35.74 -13.38 20.74
CA MET A 280 -35.46 -12.91 22.10
C MET A 280 -36.52 -11.93 22.61
N GLU A 281 -37.00 -11.03 21.76
CA GLU A 281 -38.09 -10.10 22.09
C GLU A 281 -39.39 -10.85 22.40
N ASP A 282 -39.75 -11.85 21.60
CA ASP A 282 -40.93 -12.70 21.83
C ASP A 282 -40.82 -13.44 23.17
N HIS A 283 -39.63 -14.00 23.48
CA HIS A 283 -39.37 -14.65 24.76
C HIS A 283 -39.48 -13.67 25.95
N LEU A 284 -38.93 -12.46 25.82
CA LEU A 284 -39.03 -11.43 26.85
C LEU A 284 -40.48 -10.99 27.08
N GLN A 285 -41.26 -10.83 26.02
CA GLN A 285 -42.68 -10.51 26.13
C GLN A 285 -43.46 -11.63 26.83
N GLN A 286 -43.15 -12.89 26.54
CA GLN A 286 -43.77 -14.03 27.18
C GLN A 286 -43.45 -14.07 28.69
N LEU A 287 -42.17 -13.94 29.05
CA LEU A 287 -41.74 -13.86 30.45
C LEU A 287 -42.39 -12.69 31.20
N SER A 288 -42.52 -11.54 30.54
CA SER A 288 -43.17 -10.36 31.14
C SER A 288 -44.65 -10.64 31.46
N LYS A 289 -45.38 -11.31 30.54
CA LYS A 289 -46.78 -11.72 30.78
C LYS A 289 -46.89 -12.72 31.94
N GLU A 290 -45.99 -13.71 32.00
CA GLU A 290 -45.95 -14.68 33.09
C GLU A 290 -45.68 -14.02 34.44
N HIS A 291 -44.72 -13.09 34.50
CA HIS A 291 -44.41 -12.35 35.71
C HIS A 291 -45.58 -11.46 36.16
N MET A 292 -46.27 -10.80 35.22
CA MET A 292 -47.46 -10.00 35.52
C MET A 292 -48.57 -10.86 36.12
N GLN A 293 -48.79 -12.06 35.57
CA GLN A 293 -49.79 -13.00 36.07
C GLN A 293 -49.44 -13.52 37.47
N LEU A 294 -48.19 -13.92 37.70
CA LEU A 294 -47.72 -14.36 39.02
C LEU A 294 -47.85 -13.27 40.07
N THR A 295 -47.48 -12.03 39.72
CA THR A 295 -47.60 -10.87 40.61
C THR A 295 -49.06 -10.63 41.01
N LYS A 296 -49.97 -10.68 40.04
CA LYS A 296 -51.41 -10.53 40.30
C LYS A 296 -51.95 -11.65 41.20
N ASN A 297 -51.59 -12.90 40.92
CA ASN A 297 -52.01 -14.03 41.74
C ASN A 297 -51.54 -13.89 43.20
N LEU A 298 -50.29 -13.45 43.40
CA LEU A 298 -49.74 -13.21 44.74
C LEU A 298 -50.45 -12.03 45.43
N GLU A 299 -50.75 -10.95 44.70
CA GLU A 299 -51.50 -9.81 45.23
C GLU A 299 -52.91 -10.21 45.69
N ASP A 300 -53.61 -11.02 44.90
CA ASP A 300 -54.94 -11.53 45.24
C ASP A 300 -54.89 -12.47 46.46
N GLU A 301 -53.87 -13.32 46.58
CA GLU A 301 -53.66 -14.18 47.75
C GLU A 301 -53.37 -13.35 49.02
N LEU A 302 -52.53 -12.32 48.91
CA LEU A 302 -52.22 -11.42 50.02
C LEU A 302 -53.46 -10.62 50.47
N LYS A 303 -54.28 -10.14 49.53
CA LYS A 303 -55.55 -9.46 49.85
C LYS A 303 -56.51 -10.36 50.61
N LEU A 304 -56.61 -11.64 50.23
CA LEU A 304 -57.43 -12.61 50.96
C LEU A 304 -56.91 -12.82 52.39
N LYS A 305 -55.59 -13.02 52.56
CA LYS A 305 -54.96 -13.16 53.87
C LYS A 305 -55.15 -11.94 54.77
N ILE A 306 -55.02 -10.73 54.22
CA ILE A 306 -55.28 -9.47 54.96
C ILE A 306 -56.72 -9.45 55.45
N LYS A 307 -57.69 -9.74 54.57
CA LYS A 307 -59.12 -9.75 54.93
C LYS A 307 -59.46 -10.74 56.04
N ASP A 308 -58.85 -11.92 56.02
CA ASP A 308 -59.08 -12.91 57.07
C ASP A 308 -58.41 -12.53 58.41
N LEU A 309 -57.23 -11.91 58.36
CA LEU A 309 -56.60 -11.33 59.55
C LEU A 309 -57.41 -10.17 60.15
N GLU A 310 -57.98 -9.30 59.32
CA GLU A 310 -58.86 -8.21 59.77
C GLU A 310 -60.09 -8.74 60.53
N LYS A 311 -60.74 -9.79 60.00
CA LYS A 311 -61.88 -10.43 60.70
C LYS A 311 -61.46 -11.01 62.06
N GLU A 312 -60.29 -11.63 62.15
CA GLU A 312 -59.82 -12.21 63.41
C GLU A 312 -59.47 -11.11 64.42
N VAL A 313 -58.87 -10.00 63.97
CA VAL A 313 -58.63 -8.82 64.81
C VAL A 313 -59.94 -8.24 65.34
N ASP A 314 -60.97 -8.10 64.50
CA ASP A 314 -62.28 -7.60 64.92
C ASP A 314 -62.96 -8.54 65.93
N LYS A 315 -62.85 -9.84 65.73
CA LYS A 315 -63.34 -10.85 66.68
C LYS A 315 -62.64 -10.73 68.02
N GLN A 316 -61.31 -10.61 68.04
CA GLN A 316 -60.54 -10.41 69.27
C GLN A 316 -60.90 -9.10 69.96
N ARG A 317 -61.11 -8.01 69.21
CA ARG A 317 -61.56 -6.72 69.76
C ARG A 317 -62.92 -6.85 70.47
N ASN A 318 -63.89 -7.51 69.86
CA ASN A 318 -65.20 -7.73 70.46
C ASN A 318 -65.11 -8.55 71.74
N MET A 319 -64.32 -9.64 71.74
CA MET A 319 -64.09 -10.44 72.96
C MET A 319 -63.45 -9.61 74.09
N ILE A 320 -62.48 -8.74 73.77
CA ILE A 320 -61.87 -7.84 74.76
C ILE A 320 -62.90 -6.85 75.32
N LEU A 321 -63.76 -6.30 74.46
CA LEU A 321 -64.83 -5.40 74.87
C LEU A 321 -65.82 -6.08 75.81
N ASP A 322 -66.28 -7.29 75.46
CA ASP A 322 -67.20 -8.09 76.28
C ASP A 322 -66.60 -8.37 77.67
N VAL A 323 -65.36 -8.87 77.72
CA VAL A 323 -64.64 -9.12 78.99
C VAL A 323 -64.44 -7.82 79.78
N SER A 324 -64.18 -6.71 79.11
CA SER A 324 -64.05 -5.41 79.79
C SER A 324 -65.37 -4.95 80.40
N GLU A 325 -66.50 -5.26 79.77
CA GLU A 325 -67.83 -4.90 80.25
C GLU A 325 -68.27 -5.78 81.42
N GLU A 326 -68.00 -7.09 81.35
CA GLU A 326 -68.17 -8.00 82.49
C GLU A 326 -67.36 -7.52 83.71
N LYS A 327 -66.10 -7.14 83.51
CA LYS A 327 -65.27 -6.55 84.59
C LYS A 327 -65.87 -5.26 85.13
N ARG A 328 -66.38 -4.37 84.27
CA ARG A 328 -67.06 -3.15 84.69
C ARG A 328 -68.31 -3.43 85.51
N GLU A 329 -69.10 -4.44 85.14
CA GLU A 329 -70.31 -4.83 85.85
C GLU A 329 -69.98 -5.43 87.24
N VAL A 330 -68.95 -6.29 87.32
CA VAL A 330 -68.47 -6.80 88.63
C VAL A 330 -68.03 -5.66 89.54
N ILE A 331 -67.31 -4.65 89.01
CA ILE A 331 -66.94 -3.46 89.78
C ILE A 331 -68.19 -2.71 90.28
N ARG A 332 -69.21 -2.50 89.43
CA ARG A 332 -70.48 -1.86 89.84
C ARG A 332 -71.15 -2.60 91.00
N GLN A 333 -71.24 -3.92 90.93
CA GLN A 333 -71.85 -4.76 91.97
C GLN A 333 -71.08 -4.70 93.29
N LEU A 334 -69.75 -4.72 93.23
CA LEU A 334 -68.88 -4.55 94.40
C LEU A 334 -69.03 -3.17 95.04
N THR A 335 -69.08 -2.09 94.24
CA THR A 335 -69.30 -0.73 94.74
C THR A 335 -70.64 -0.61 95.45
N PHE A 336 -71.72 -1.14 94.86
CA PHE A 336 -73.04 -1.14 95.48
C PHE A 336 -73.04 -1.88 96.83
N SER A 337 -72.40 -3.05 96.88
CA SER A 337 -72.27 -3.83 98.12
C SER A 337 -71.47 -3.09 99.19
N LEU A 338 -70.36 -2.45 98.82
CA LEU A 338 -69.55 -1.64 99.73
C LEU A 338 -70.31 -0.43 100.28
N ASP A 339 -71.09 0.26 99.44
CA ASP A 339 -71.92 1.38 99.87
C ASP A 339 -73.02 0.93 100.84
N HIS A 340 -73.62 -0.25 100.62
CA HIS A 340 -74.57 -0.87 101.54
C HIS A 340 -73.94 -1.11 102.93
N TYR A 341 -72.80 -1.80 102.98
CA TYR A 341 -72.09 -2.04 104.25
C TYR A 341 -71.61 -0.73 104.91
N ARG A 342 -71.18 0.25 104.12
CA ARG A 342 -70.77 1.57 104.61
C ARG A 342 -71.94 2.34 105.23
N SER A 343 -73.13 2.24 104.64
CA SER A 343 -74.36 2.81 105.23
C SER A 343 -74.69 2.13 106.54
N GLY A 344 -74.71 0.79 106.57
CA GLY A 344 -74.97 0.01 107.78
C GLY A 344 -73.97 0.31 108.91
N TYR A 345 -72.68 0.47 108.59
CA TYR A 345 -71.67 0.86 109.57
C TYR A 345 -71.87 2.29 110.10
N LYS A 346 -72.25 3.25 109.24
CA LYS A 346 -72.60 4.61 109.68
C LYS A 346 -73.80 4.59 110.63
N GLU A 347 -74.84 3.81 110.31
CA GLU A 347 -76.01 3.62 111.17
C GLU A 347 -75.64 3.03 112.53
N LEU A 348 -74.80 1.99 112.55
CA LEU A 348 -74.24 1.40 113.76
C LEU A 348 -73.41 2.41 114.57
N GLN A 349 -72.61 3.24 113.91
CA GLN A 349 -71.82 4.29 114.56
C GLN A 349 -72.71 5.38 115.18
N THR A 350 -73.79 5.79 114.49
CA THR A 350 -74.79 6.72 115.06
C THR A 350 -75.53 6.10 116.24
N PHE A 351 -75.92 4.82 116.14
CA PHE A 351 -76.56 4.07 117.22
C PHE A 351 -75.65 3.96 118.44
N LEU A 352 -74.36 3.62 118.25
CA LEU A 352 -73.38 3.55 119.33
C LEU A 352 -73.08 4.94 119.92
N LYS A 353 -73.03 6.02 119.12
CA LYS A 353 -72.91 7.40 119.65
C LYS A 353 -74.12 7.78 120.50
N HIS A 354 -75.34 7.48 120.05
CA HIS A 354 -76.57 7.69 120.84
C HIS A 354 -76.58 6.84 122.11
N LYS A 355 -76.18 5.57 122.04
CA LYS A 355 -76.09 4.69 123.21
C LYS A 355 -75.00 5.15 124.19
N ARG A 356 -73.87 5.67 123.70
CA ARG A 356 -72.81 6.27 124.54
C ARG A 356 -73.27 7.58 125.19
N GLN A 357 -74.03 8.41 124.47
CA GLN A 357 -74.69 9.60 125.05
C GLN A 357 -75.75 9.21 126.09
N ALA A 358 -76.50 8.13 125.88
CA ALA A 358 -77.47 7.60 126.83
C ALA A 358 -76.83 6.96 128.08
N VAL A 359 -75.65 6.33 127.94
CA VAL A 359 -74.90 5.71 129.05
C VAL A 359 -74.10 6.73 129.87
N ILE A 360 -73.78 7.92 129.31
CA ILE A 360 -73.14 9.03 130.05
C ILE A 360 -74.20 9.93 130.74
N ALA A 361 -75.50 9.70 130.49
CA ALA A 361 -76.62 10.45 131.08
C ALA A 361 -77.37 9.70 132.21
N LEU A 362 -76.78 8.63 132.74
CA LEU A 362 -77.10 8.03 134.05
C LEU A 362 -75.88 8.20 134.95
#